data_AF-A0A7S3WXP7-F1
#
_entry.id   AF-A0A7S3WXP7-F1
#
_cell.length_a   1.000
_cell.length_b   1.000
_cell.length_c   1.000
_cell.angle_alpha   90.00
_cell.angle_beta   90.00
_cell.angle_gamma   90.00
#
_symmetry.space_group_name_H-M   'P 1'
#
loop_
_entity.id
_entity.type
_entity.pdbx_description
1 polymer ?
#
loop_
_entity_poly.entity_id
_entity_poly.type
_entity_poly.pdbx_seq_one_letter_code
_entity_poly.pdbx_strand_id
1 'polypeptide(L)'
;DLKHRVRPSDPRLRPQTPPARHRPGTMAVINSRTGRGEGAEVLPRARAAGGNARVTSRQMLATKKPVMKRKGLALVAGKIRQSKKSNKSVQEDQLALPNPCVNLPAIVISLARRPDRMAGCAARLTAHCPGLTFNLFNATDGKATPIGECEVTRSWNTARNVVYQKRRAIRKGWDDLDTYQVRQLDLSAGERGCASSHIRAWRHCL
;
A
#
# COMPACT_ATOMS: atom_id res chain seq x y z
N ASP A 1 34.50 -51.70 21.83
CA ASP A 1 35.49 -51.64 20.75
C ASP A 1 34.80 -51.91 19.42
N LEU A 2 34.48 -50.87 18.63
CA LEU A 2 34.30 -50.93 17.16
C LEU A 2 33.93 -49.55 16.58
N LYS A 3 34.98 -48.82 16.19
CA LYS A 3 35.17 -48.14 14.90
C LYS A 3 34.14 -47.08 14.47
N HIS A 4 34.49 -45.83 14.79
CA HIS A 4 34.13 -44.62 14.04
C HIS A 4 34.39 -44.79 12.54
N ARG A 5 33.36 -44.56 11.73
CA ARG A 5 33.46 -44.48 10.26
C ARG A 5 33.46 -43.01 9.84
N VAL A 6 34.66 -42.49 9.61
CA VAL A 6 34.91 -41.18 9.00
C VAL A 6 34.43 -41.24 7.53
N ARG A 7 33.58 -40.28 7.13
CA ARG A 7 33.17 -40.14 5.72
C ARG A 7 34.27 -39.41 4.94
N PRO A 8 34.59 -39.84 3.70
CA PRO A 8 35.60 -39.18 2.88
C PRO A 8 35.09 -37.84 2.33
N SER A 9 35.99 -36.85 2.34
CA SER A 9 35.83 -35.50 1.82
C SER A 9 35.67 -35.51 0.30
N ASP A 10 34.65 -34.81 -0.20
CA ASP A 10 34.37 -34.61 -1.63
C ASP A 10 35.29 -33.50 -2.22
N PRO A 11 36.12 -33.76 -3.24
CA PRO A 11 37.07 -32.79 -3.77
C PRO A 11 36.51 -31.87 -4.87
N ARG A 12 35.19 -31.64 -4.97
CA ARG A 12 34.58 -30.84 -6.06
C ARG A 12 33.92 -29.53 -5.62
N LEU A 13 34.66 -28.68 -4.91
CA LEU A 13 34.31 -27.27 -4.78
C LEU A 13 35.52 -26.41 -5.13
N ARG A 14 35.75 -26.22 -6.44
CA ARG A 14 36.57 -25.10 -6.91
C ARG A 14 35.79 -23.80 -6.67
N PRO A 15 36.38 -22.78 -6.05
CA PRO A 15 35.77 -21.45 -6.01
C PRO A 15 35.82 -20.84 -7.42
N GLN A 16 34.66 -20.56 -8.00
CA GLN A 16 34.60 -19.71 -9.19
C GLN A 16 34.81 -18.26 -8.76
N THR A 17 35.92 -17.68 -9.20
CA THR A 17 36.22 -16.25 -9.13
C THR A 17 35.20 -15.48 -9.99
N PRO A 18 34.50 -14.45 -9.46
CA PRO A 18 33.69 -13.59 -10.29
C PRO A 18 34.59 -12.66 -11.14
N PRO A 19 34.24 -12.38 -12.41
CA PRO A 19 35.00 -11.45 -13.23
C PRO A 19 34.87 -10.01 -12.72
N ALA A 20 36.01 -9.32 -12.70
CA ALA A 20 36.14 -7.91 -12.36
C ALA A 20 35.24 -7.04 -13.24
N ARG A 21 34.31 -6.29 -12.62
CA ARG A 21 33.62 -5.20 -13.29
C ARG A 21 34.29 -3.87 -12.95
N HIS A 22 34.75 -3.23 -14.01
CA HIS A 22 35.26 -1.87 -14.04
C HIS A 22 34.33 -0.89 -13.32
N ARG A 23 34.92 -0.14 -12.37
CA ARG A 23 34.43 1.18 -11.94
C ARG A 23 34.81 2.20 -13.01
N PRO A 24 33.93 3.17 -13.29
CA PRO A 24 34.41 4.51 -13.55
C PRO A 24 33.76 5.54 -12.60
N GLY A 25 34.57 6.50 -12.18
CA GLY A 25 34.08 7.87 -11.97
C GLY A 25 33.92 8.33 -10.53
N THR A 26 34.98 8.88 -9.98
CA THR A 26 35.06 9.69 -8.77
C THR A 26 34.44 11.09 -9.00
N MET A 27 33.69 11.56 -8.00
CA MET A 27 33.47 12.94 -7.49
C MET A 27 33.43 14.15 -8.46
N ALA A 28 32.40 14.98 -8.31
CA ALA A 28 32.57 16.42 -8.13
C ALA A 28 31.43 17.00 -7.29
N VAL A 29 31.77 17.39 -6.06
CA VAL A 29 31.01 18.36 -5.25
C VAL A 29 31.48 19.74 -5.71
N ILE A 30 30.56 20.61 -6.11
CA ILE A 30 30.80 22.06 -6.13
C ILE A 30 29.67 22.72 -5.34
N ASN A 31 30.10 23.32 -4.23
CA ASN A 31 29.33 24.17 -3.36
C ASN A 31 29.79 25.61 -3.64
N SER A 32 28.89 26.51 -4.03
CA SER A 32 29.19 27.95 -4.10
C SER A 32 27.99 28.79 -3.67
N ARG A 33 28.05 29.13 -2.38
CA ARG A 33 27.66 30.37 -1.68
C ARG A 33 27.12 31.59 -2.46
N THR A 34 26.16 32.25 -1.76
CA THR A 34 26.02 33.70 -1.41
C THR A 34 25.28 34.71 -2.31
N GLY A 35 24.44 35.52 -1.63
CA GLY A 35 24.02 36.91 -1.97
C GLY A 35 22.49 37.10 -2.00
N ARG A 36 21.79 37.42 -0.89
CA ARG A 36 21.45 38.76 -0.33
C ARG A 36 21.00 39.83 -1.34
N GLY A 37 19.82 40.40 -1.10
CA GLY A 37 19.32 41.64 -1.69
C GLY A 37 17.83 41.91 -1.41
N GLU A 38 17.55 42.58 -0.28
CA GLU A 38 16.37 43.43 -0.05
C GLU A 38 16.29 44.50 -1.16
N GLY A 39 15.21 45.17 -1.55
CA GLY A 39 13.83 45.40 -1.07
C GLY A 39 13.38 46.68 -1.80
N ALA A 40 12.10 46.81 -2.20
CA ALA A 40 11.42 48.10 -2.43
C ALA A 40 9.95 47.88 -2.81
N GLU A 41 9.12 48.74 -2.26
CA GLU A 41 7.66 48.72 -2.17
C GLU A 41 7.01 49.58 -3.29
N VAL A 42 5.68 49.47 -3.38
CA VAL A 42 4.67 50.45 -3.86
C VAL A 42 4.00 50.19 -5.23
N LEU A 43 2.67 49.92 -5.12
CA LEU A 43 1.57 49.77 -6.09
C LEU A 43 1.07 51.14 -6.66
N PRO A 44 -0.08 51.25 -7.38
CA PRO A 44 -0.54 50.59 -8.62
C PRO A 44 -1.12 51.61 -9.64
N ARG A 45 -1.33 51.23 -10.92
CA ARG A 45 -2.50 51.70 -11.71
C ARG A 45 -2.74 50.96 -13.05
N ALA A 46 -4.01 50.56 -13.19
CA ALA A 46 -4.90 50.59 -14.36
C ALA A 46 -4.62 49.77 -15.65
N ARG A 47 -5.50 48.75 -15.83
CA ARG A 47 -6.35 48.38 -17.00
C ARG A 47 -5.89 48.67 -18.43
N ALA A 48 -5.83 47.61 -19.26
CA ALA A 48 -6.68 47.35 -20.44
C ALA A 48 -6.16 46.05 -21.13
N ALA A 49 -7.00 45.01 -21.26
CA ALA A 49 -7.72 44.63 -22.49
C ALA A 49 -6.89 43.83 -23.52
N GLY A 50 -7.40 42.64 -23.86
CA GLY A 50 -7.21 42.02 -25.18
C GLY A 50 -6.03 41.05 -25.33
N GLY A 51 -6.32 39.78 -25.58
CA GLY A 51 -5.32 38.84 -26.09
C GLY A 51 -5.58 37.36 -25.80
N ASN A 52 -6.69 36.80 -26.30
CA ASN A 52 -6.87 35.35 -26.35
C ASN A 52 -5.92 34.76 -27.40
N ALA A 53 -4.71 34.39 -26.98
CA ALA A 53 -3.77 33.64 -27.81
C ALA A 53 -4.02 32.13 -27.62
N ARG A 54 -4.44 31.51 -28.73
CA ARG A 54 -4.50 30.07 -29.00
C ARG A 54 -3.39 29.28 -28.31
N VAL A 55 -3.76 28.34 -27.45
CA VAL A 55 -2.94 27.15 -27.16
C VAL A 55 -3.52 26.00 -27.97
N THR A 56 -2.71 25.52 -28.90
CA THR A 56 -3.00 24.43 -29.82
C THR A 56 -3.09 23.11 -29.08
N SER A 57 -4.27 22.49 -29.15
CA SER A 57 -4.53 21.12 -28.74
C SER A 57 -3.68 20.16 -29.59
N ARG A 58 -2.65 19.54 -28.99
CA ARG A 58 -1.94 18.42 -29.61
C ARG A 58 -2.88 17.21 -29.66
N GLN A 59 -3.38 16.92 -30.86
CA GLN A 59 -4.04 15.67 -31.22
C GLN A 59 -3.12 14.48 -30.93
N MET A 60 -3.56 13.57 -30.08
CA MET A 60 -3.01 12.22 -29.99
C MET A 60 -3.61 11.39 -31.14
N LEU A 61 -2.74 10.95 -32.05
CA LEU A 61 -3.06 10.04 -33.14
C LEU A 61 -3.57 8.71 -32.59
N ALA A 62 -4.84 8.41 -32.84
CA ALA A 62 -5.44 7.11 -32.61
C ALA A 62 -4.98 6.12 -33.69
N THR A 63 -4.04 5.24 -33.35
CA THR A 63 -3.69 4.09 -34.19
C THR A 63 -4.73 2.98 -34.03
N LYS A 64 -5.50 2.78 -35.11
CA LYS A 64 -6.51 1.71 -35.24
C LYS A 64 -5.81 0.34 -35.27
N LYS A 65 -6.14 -0.54 -34.33
CA LYS A 65 -5.76 -1.96 -34.36
C LYS A 65 -6.70 -2.71 -35.33
N PRO A 66 -6.19 -3.53 -36.26
CA PRO A 66 -7.05 -4.34 -37.12
C PRO A 66 -7.66 -5.53 -36.35
N VAL A 67 -8.99 -5.62 -36.41
CA VAL A 67 -9.79 -6.75 -35.92
C VAL A 67 -9.72 -7.88 -36.93
N MET A 68 -9.06 -8.99 -36.58
CA MET A 68 -9.10 -10.21 -37.39
C MET A 68 -10.47 -10.90 -37.24
N LYS A 69 -11.21 -10.97 -38.35
CA LYS A 69 -12.44 -11.75 -38.49
C LYS A 69 -12.13 -13.25 -38.42
N ARG A 70 -12.62 -13.94 -37.39
CA ARG A 70 -12.69 -15.41 -37.39
C ARG A 70 -13.94 -15.85 -38.14
N LYS A 71 -13.75 -16.55 -39.26
CA LYS A 71 -14.78 -17.33 -39.95
C LYS A 71 -15.02 -18.62 -39.13
N GLY A 72 -16.23 -18.81 -38.64
CA GLY A 72 -16.70 -20.06 -38.04
C GLY A 72 -17.73 -20.70 -38.94
N LEU A 73 -17.41 -21.90 -39.43
CA LEU A 73 -18.27 -22.78 -40.24
C LEU A 73 -19.42 -23.36 -39.42
N ALA A 74 -20.49 -23.69 -40.13
CA ALA A 74 -21.80 -24.07 -39.61
C ALA A 74 -21.90 -25.52 -39.07
N LEU A 75 -22.88 -25.67 -38.17
CA LEU A 75 -23.73 -26.82 -37.85
C LEU A 75 -23.18 -28.25 -38.01
N VAL A 76 -23.12 -28.97 -36.89
CA VAL A 76 -23.61 -30.35 -36.80
C VAL A 76 -24.55 -30.45 -35.60
N ALA A 77 -25.82 -30.74 -35.89
CA ALA A 77 -26.89 -30.91 -34.91
C ALA A 77 -26.77 -32.28 -34.22
N GLY A 78 -26.27 -32.27 -32.97
CA GLY A 78 -26.35 -33.42 -32.06
C GLY A 78 -27.46 -33.22 -31.03
N LYS A 79 -28.52 -34.03 -31.09
CA LYS A 79 -29.58 -34.10 -30.07
C LYS A 79 -28.99 -34.52 -28.72
N ILE A 80 -28.77 -33.57 -27.82
CA ILE A 80 -28.49 -33.84 -26.41
C ILE A 80 -29.83 -33.96 -25.68
N ARG A 81 -30.17 -35.19 -25.27
CA ARG A 81 -31.29 -35.48 -24.37
C ARG A 81 -31.07 -34.75 -23.04
N GLN A 82 -31.87 -33.73 -22.76
CA GLN A 82 -31.93 -33.11 -21.44
C GLN A 82 -32.61 -34.08 -20.46
N SER A 83 -31.81 -34.80 -19.69
CA SER A 83 -32.26 -35.49 -18.49
C SER A 83 -32.66 -34.44 -17.46
N LYS A 84 -33.97 -34.23 -17.26
CA LYS A 84 -34.51 -33.46 -16.13
C LYS A 84 -34.18 -34.21 -14.83
N LYS A 85 -33.02 -33.94 -14.24
CA LYS A 85 -32.78 -34.26 -12.83
C LYS A 85 -33.49 -33.21 -12.00
N SER A 86 -34.61 -33.59 -11.40
CA SER A 86 -35.24 -32.86 -10.31
C SER A 86 -34.28 -32.84 -9.13
N ASN A 87 -33.54 -31.73 -8.97
CA ASN A 87 -32.84 -31.46 -7.73
C ASN A 87 -33.90 -31.12 -6.68
N LYS A 88 -34.30 -32.14 -5.91
CA LYS A 88 -35.08 -31.97 -4.69
C LYS A 88 -34.17 -31.25 -3.69
N SER A 89 -34.36 -29.94 -3.56
CA SER A 89 -33.69 -29.12 -2.55
C SER A 89 -34.15 -29.59 -1.17
N VAL A 90 -33.32 -30.39 -0.52
CA VAL A 90 -33.40 -30.56 0.93
C VAL A 90 -32.97 -29.21 1.50
N GLN A 91 -33.94 -28.41 1.95
CA GLN A 91 -33.68 -27.30 2.85
C GLN A 91 -33.22 -27.94 4.16
N GLU A 92 -31.91 -28.08 4.31
CA GLU A 92 -31.32 -28.15 5.64
C GLU A 92 -31.60 -26.81 6.31
N ASP A 93 -32.41 -26.86 7.35
CA ASP A 93 -32.62 -25.78 8.30
C ASP A 93 -31.30 -25.58 9.07
N GLN A 94 -30.33 -24.93 8.43
CA GLN A 94 -29.14 -24.43 9.08
C GLN A 94 -29.61 -23.35 10.05
N LEU A 95 -29.76 -23.73 11.32
CA LEU A 95 -29.89 -22.80 12.44
C LEU A 95 -28.86 -21.69 12.24
N ALA A 96 -29.34 -20.51 11.85
CA ALA A 96 -28.49 -19.38 11.53
C ALA A 96 -27.64 -19.07 12.77
N LEU A 97 -26.31 -19.21 12.64
CA LEU A 97 -25.40 -18.85 13.72
C LEU A 97 -25.70 -17.40 14.15
N PRO A 98 -25.72 -17.11 15.46
CA PRO A 98 -26.02 -15.77 15.94
C PRO A 98 -25.04 -14.79 15.30
N ASN A 99 -25.57 -13.67 14.77
CA ASN A 99 -24.76 -12.66 14.13
C ASN A 99 -23.74 -12.11 15.14
N PRO A 100 -22.42 -12.32 14.92
CA PRO A 100 -21.39 -11.97 15.90
C PRO A 100 -21.26 -10.45 16.12
N CYS A 101 -21.90 -9.64 15.29
CA CYS A 101 -21.92 -8.19 15.44
C CYS A 101 -22.92 -7.69 16.47
N VAL A 102 -23.92 -8.50 16.83
CA VAL A 102 -24.97 -8.10 17.78
C VAL A 102 -24.36 -7.97 19.17
N ASN A 103 -24.64 -6.85 19.85
CA ASN A 103 -24.15 -6.52 21.19
C ASN A 103 -22.62 -6.42 21.32
N LEU A 104 -21.88 -6.28 20.21
CA LEU A 104 -20.45 -6.02 20.24
C LEU A 104 -20.21 -4.50 20.18
N PRO A 105 -19.91 -3.82 21.30
CA PRO A 105 -19.59 -2.40 21.27
C PRO A 105 -18.29 -2.19 20.51
N ALA A 106 -18.32 -1.30 19.53
CA ALA A 106 -17.14 -0.91 18.77
C ALA A 106 -16.88 0.59 18.85
N ILE A 107 -15.63 0.97 18.59
CA ILE A 107 -15.26 2.35 18.34
C ILE A 107 -14.69 2.48 16.92
N VAL A 108 -15.05 3.55 16.24
CA VAL A 108 -14.48 3.92 14.95
C VAL A 108 -13.58 5.12 15.17
N ILE A 109 -12.27 4.91 15.02
CA ILE A 109 -11.28 5.98 15.10
C ILE A 109 -11.30 6.76 13.80
N SER A 110 -11.69 8.04 13.84
CA SER A 110 -11.70 8.90 12.66
C SER A 110 -11.28 10.34 12.99
N LEU A 111 -10.71 11.02 12.00
CA LEU A 111 -10.32 12.42 12.11
C LEU A 111 -11.55 13.30 11.95
N ALA A 112 -11.79 14.20 12.91
CA ALA A 112 -12.93 15.13 12.87
C ALA A 112 -13.00 15.97 11.59
N ARG A 113 -11.84 16.36 11.03
CA ARG A 113 -11.76 17.13 9.76
C ARG A 113 -12.07 16.33 8.49
N ARG A 114 -12.33 15.01 8.60
CA ARG A 114 -12.65 14.11 7.47
C ARG A 114 -14.00 13.42 7.69
N PRO A 115 -15.11 14.17 7.83
CA PRO A 115 -16.44 13.59 8.03
C PRO A 115 -16.88 12.76 6.83
N ASP A 116 -16.38 13.08 5.62
CA ASP A 116 -16.57 12.31 4.38
C ASP A 116 -16.20 10.83 4.56
N ARG A 117 -15.05 10.57 5.20
CA ARG A 117 -14.55 9.20 5.41
C ARG A 117 -15.38 8.47 6.46
N MET A 118 -15.83 9.18 7.49
CA MET A 118 -16.69 8.60 8.52
C MET A 118 -18.06 8.21 7.95
N ALA A 119 -18.69 9.07 7.15
CA ALA A 119 -19.95 8.76 6.49
C ALA A 119 -19.84 7.52 5.59
N GLY A 120 -18.78 7.43 4.78
CA GLY A 120 -18.52 6.24 3.98
C GLY A 120 -18.24 4.99 4.80
N CYS A 121 -17.58 5.12 5.95
CA CYS A 121 -17.36 4.00 6.87
C CYS A 121 -18.67 3.53 7.51
N ALA A 122 -19.50 4.45 8.01
CA ALA A 122 -20.80 4.15 8.57
C ALA A 122 -21.69 3.42 7.55
N ALA A 123 -21.77 3.91 6.32
CA ALA A 123 -22.54 3.26 5.25
C ALA A 123 -22.09 1.81 5.00
N ARG A 124 -20.77 1.56 4.97
CA ARG A 124 -20.23 0.18 4.82
C ARG A 124 -20.53 -0.70 6.03
N LEU A 125 -20.44 -0.15 7.24
CA LEU A 125 -20.76 -0.89 8.46
C LEU A 125 -22.25 -1.25 8.50
N THR A 126 -23.14 -0.34 8.15
CA THR A 126 -24.58 -0.64 8.04
C THR A 126 -24.87 -1.69 6.97
N ALA A 127 -24.21 -1.63 5.81
CA ALA A 127 -24.43 -2.56 4.71
C ALA A 127 -23.92 -3.99 4.99
N HIS A 128 -22.80 -4.13 5.71
CA HIS A 128 -22.12 -5.41 5.89
C HIS A 128 -22.20 -5.96 7.33
N CYS A 129 -22.48 -5.12 8.31
CA CYS A 129 -22.53 -5.45 9.73
C CYS A 129 -23.76 -4.80 10.40
N PRO A 130 -25.00 -5.13 9.99
CA PRO A 130 -26.22 -4.42 10.39
C PRO A 130 -26.56 -4.47 11.90
N GLY A 131 -25.86 -5.28 12.70
CA GLY A 131 -26.00 -5.34 14.16
C GLY A 131 -24.88 -4.65 14.94
N LEU A 132 -23.84 -4.14 14.27
CA LEU A 132 -22.69 -3.55 14.94
C LEU A 132 -23.01 -2.14 15.42
N THR A 133 -23.08 -1.97 16.74
CA THR A 133 -23.15 -0.64 17.35
C THR A 133 -21.74 -0.08 17.47
N PHE A 134 -21.53 1.14 17.00
CA PHE A 134 -20.23 1.80 17.12
C PHE A 134 -20.34 3.26 17.52
N ASN A 135 -19.34 3.72 18.27
CA ASN A 135 -19.16 5.12 18.64
C ASN A 135 -18.00 5.74 17.86
N LEU A 136 -18.13 7.02 17.51
CA LEU A 136 -17.02 7.77 16.93
C LEU A 136 -15.99 8.08 18.02
N PHE A 137 -14.74 7.71 17.77
CA PHE A 137 -13.60 8.08 18.60
C PHE A 137 -12.70 9.06 17.83
N ASN A 138 -12.50 10.25 18.38
CA ASN A 138 -11.73 11.30 17.71
C ASN A 138 -10.23 10.94 17.66
N ALA A 139 -9.76 10.68 16.44
CA ALA A 139 -8.35 10.45 16.16
C ALA A 139 -7.50 11.69 16.46
N THR A 140 -6.27 11.48 16.91
CA THR A 140 -5.25 12.51 17.07
C THR A 140 -4.84 13.04 15.69
N ASP A 141 -4.99 14.34 15.46
CA ASP A 141 -4.41 14.98 14.28
C ASP A 141 -2.94 15.32 14.55
N GLY A 142 -2.02 14.45 14.16
CA GLY A 142 -0.60 14.67 14.47
C GLY A 142 0.03 15.89 13.77
N LYS A 143 -0.68 16.60 12.89
CA LYS A 143 -0.25 17.92 12.39
C LYS A 143 -0.62 19.06 13.33
N ALA A 144 -1.74 18.95 14.04
CA ALA A 144 -2.29 20.01 14.88
C ALA A 144 -2.02 19.76 16.38
N THR A 145 -1.96 18.49 16.79
CA THR A 145 -1.74 18.09 18.17
C THR A 145 -0.26 17.77 18.38
N PRO A 146 0.44 18.44 19.32
CA PRO A 146 1.78 18.04 19.71
C PRO A 146 1.74 16.67 20.40
N ILE A 147 2.49 15.70 19.85
CA ILE A 147 2.60 14.34 20.41
C ILE A 147 3.98 14.20 21.04
N GLY A 148 4.03 13.89 22.33
CA GLY A 148 5.28 13.69 23.08
C GLY A 148 6.03 12.43 22.64
N GLU A 149 7.36 12.43 22.77
CA GLU A 149 8.19 11.25 22.48
C GLU A 149 7.95 10.10 23.47
N CYS A 150 7.55 10.43 24.69
CA CYS A 150 7.14 9.45 25.70
C CYS A 150 5.87 8.69 25.31
N GLU A 151 5.05 9.24 24.41
CA GLU A 151 3.84 8.58 23.90
C GLU A 151 4.14 7.85 22.59
N VAL A 152 4.76 8.54 21.63
CA VAL A 152 5.08 7.99 20.31
C VAL A 152 6.48 8.43 19.87
N THR A 153 7.31 7.43 19.55
CA THR A 153 8.65 7.63 18.97
C THR A 153 8.63 8.56 17.75
N ARG A 154 9.77 9.18 17.44
CA ARG A 154 9.95 10.01 16.24
C ARG A 154 10.46 9.25 15.04
N SER A 155 11.06 8.08 15.24
CA SER A 155 11.64 7.31 14.14
C SER A 155 11.48 5.81 14.33
N TRP A 156 11.55 5.09 13.21
CA TRP A 156 11.43 3.65 13.09
C TRP A 156 12.65 3.07 12.39
N ASN A 157 13.23 2.02 13.00
CA ASN A 157 14.34 1.29 12.39
C ASN A 157 13.83 0.09 11.60
N THR A 158 14.21 -0.02 10.33
CA THR A 158 13.70 -1.07 9.44
C THR A 158 14.47 -2.39 9.48
N ALA A 159 15.46 -2.57 10.36
CA ALA A 159 16.34 -3.74 10.36
C ALA A 159 15.57 -5.07 10.39
N ARG A 160 14.56 -5.17 11.26
CA ARG A 160 13.71 -6.37 11.34
C ARG A 160 12.89 -6.59 10.07
N ASN A 161 12.35 -5.51 9.47
CA ASN A 161 11.56 -5.60 8.24
C ASN A 161 12.42 -6.09 7.07
N VAL A 162 13.66 -5.61 6.97
CA VAL A 162 14.62 -6.00 5.92
C VAL A 162 14.91 -7.51 5.95
N VAL A 163 15.01 -8.11 7.14
CA VAL A 163 15.17 -9.57 7.27
C VAL A 163 14.00 -10.31 6.62
N TYR A 164 12.76 -9.88 6.88
CA TYR A 164 11.57 -10.49 6.30
C TYR A 164 11.45 -10.24 4.80
N GLN A 165 11.83 -9.06 4.32
CA GLN A 165 11.85 -8.73 2.90
C GLN A 165 12.82 -9.66 2.13
N LYS A 166 14.05 -9.81 2.61
CA LYS A 166 15.03 -10.72 1.99
C LYS A 166 14.57 -12.17 2.00
N ARG A 167 14.03 -12.65 3.12
CA ARG A 167 13.46 -14.01 3.22
C ARG A 167 12.31 -14.23 2.22
N ARG A 168 11.48 -13.21 2.00
CA ARG A 168 10.40 -13.27 1.00
C ARG A 168 10.94 -13.27 -0.42
N ALA A 169 11.90 -12.41 -0.73
CA ALA A 169 12.54 -12.33 -2.05
C ALA A 169 13.21 -13.66 -2.42
N ILE A 170 13.99 -14.26 -1.52
CA ILE A 170 14.59 -15.60 -1.72
C ILE A 170 13.50 -16.64 -2.04
N ARG A 171 12.44 -16.70 -1.24
CA ARG A 171 11.34 -17.66 -1.42
C ARG A 171 10.61 -17.49 -2.77
N LYS A 172 10.55 -16.25 -3.26
CA LYS A 172 9.90 -15.92 -4.54
C LYS A 172 10.87 -15.95 -5.72
N GLY A 173 12.16 -16.22 -5.51
CA GLY A 173 13.19 -16.19 -6.54
C GLY A 173 13.39 -14.80 -7.14
N TRP A 174 13.19 -13.74 -6.35
CA TRP A 174 13.44 -12.36 -6.78
C TRP A 174 14.92 -12.03 -6.69
N ASP A 175 15.44 -11.36 -7.71
CA ASP A 175 16.86 -10.98 -7.85
C ASP A 175 17.07 -9.49 -7.51
N ASP A 176 16.57 -9.09 -6.33
CA ASP A 176 16.61 -7.72 -5.83
C ASP A 176 17.11 -7.65 -4.38
N LEU A 177 17.84 -8.68 -3.93
CA LEU A 177 18.22 -8.84 -2.53
C LEU A 177 19.10 -7.70 -2.00
N ASP A 178 19.88 -7.08 -2.88
CA ASP A 178 20.76 -5.96 -2.61
C ASP A 178 20.00 -4.63 -2.43
N THR A 179 18.77 -4.53 -2.94
CA THR A 179 17.94 -3.34 -2.80
C THR A 179 17.40 -3.15 -1.37
N TYR A 180 17.29 -4.24 -0.60
CA TYR A 180 16.79 -4.22 0.77
C TYR A 180 17.87 -3.77 1.75
N GLN A 181 17.87 -2.47 2.04
CA GLN A 181 18.79 -1.82 2.96
C GLN A 181 18.11 -1.39 4.26
N VAL A 182 18.82 -1.54 5.38
CA VAL A 182 18.37 -1.04 6.68
C VAL A 182 18.36 0.48 6.64
N ARG A 183 17.30 1.08 7.16
CA ARG A 183 17.10 2.52 7.21
C ARG A 183 16.56 2.92 8.57
N GLN A 184 16.93 4.12 9.00
CA GLN A 184 16.22 4.85 10.03
C GLN A 184 15.25 5.79 9.32
N LEU A 185 13.95 5.67 9.59
CA LEU A 185 12.90 6.47 8.96
C LEU A 185 12.24 7.34 10.01
N ASP A 186 12.13 8.64 9.74
CA ASP A 186 11.34 9.54 10.59
C ASP A 186 9.85 9.31 10.35
N LEU A 187 9.10 9.24 11.45
CA LEU A 187 7.65 9.12 11.40
C LEU A 187 7.05 10.48 11.12
N SER A 188 6.25 10.54 10.07
CA SER A 188 5.46 11.71 9.72
C SER A 188 4.45 12.05 10.82
N ALA A 189 3.99 13.31 10.82
CA ALA A 189 2.88 13.76 11.65
C ALA A 189 1.64 12.83 11.55
N GLY A 190 1.34 12.32 10.34
CA GLY A 190 0.22 11.41 10.13
C GLY A 190 0.41 10.04 10.79
N GLU A 191 1.60 9.45 10.66
CA GLU A 191 1.93 8.16 11.27
C GLU A 191 1.95 8.26 12.80
N ARG A 192 2.51 9.35 13.34
CA ARG A 192 2.49 9.60 14.79
C ARG A 192 1.08 9.82 15.32
N GLY A 193 0.25 10.58 14.60
CA GLY A 193 -1.17 10.77 14.92
C GLY A 193 -1.95 9.45 14.93
N CYS A 194 -1.68 8.57 13.97
CA CYS A 194 -2.27 7.23 13.92
C CYS A 194 -1.91 6.41 15.19
N ALA A 195 -0.62 6.33 15.52
CA ALA A 195 -0.16 5.61 16.70
C ALA A 195 -0.75 6.16 18.02
N SER A 196 -0.73 7.48 18.21
CA SER A 196 -1.35 8.14 19.38
C SER A 196 -2.85 7.84 19.47
N SER A 197 -3.56 7.84 18.34
CA SER A 197 -4.99 7.51 18.31
C SER A 197 -5.26 6.09 18.81
N HIS A 198 -4.43 5.12 18.41
CA HIS A 198 -4.54 3.74 18.88
C HIS A 198 -4.20 3.60 20.37
N ILE A 199 -3.19 4.29 20.87
CA ILE A 199 -2.85 4.31 22.31
C ILE A 199 -4.01 4.87 23.12
N ARG A 200 -4.58 6.02 22.69
CA ARG A 200 -5.73 6.65 23.34
C ARG A 200 -6.98 5.75 23.30
N ALA A 201 -7.25 5.12 22.16
CA ALA A 201 -8.35 4.19 22.00
C ALA A 201 -8.19 2.97 22.90
N TRP A 202 -6.99 2.39 22.97
CA TRP A 202 -6.69 1.27 23.86
C TRP A 202 -6.95 1.63 25.31
N ARG A 203 -6.43 2.79 25.77
CA ARG A 203 -6.67 3.31 27.12
C ARG A 203 -8.14 3.60 27.41
N HIS A 204 -8.94 3.92 26.40
CA HIS A 204 -10.38 4.15 26.54
C HIS A 204 -11.17 2.86 26.70
N CYS A 205 -10.66 1.74 26.16
CA CYS A 205 -11.32 0.44 26.20
C CYS A 205 -10.89 -0.46 27.36
N LEU A 206 -9.81 -0.10 28.08
CA LEU A 206 -9.40 -0.74 29.33
C LEU A 206 -10.19 -0.16 30.51
#